data_AF-A0AA37AC57-F1
#
_entry.id   AF-A0AA37AC57-F1
#
_cell.length_a   1.000
_cell.length_b   1.000
_cell.length_c   1.000
_cell.angle_alpha   90.00
_cell.angle_beta   90.00
_cell.angle_gamma   90.00
#
_symmetry.space_group_name_H-M   'P 1'
#
loop_
_entity.id
_entity.type
_entity.pdbx_description
1 polymer ?
#
loop_
_entity_poly.entity_id
_entity_poly.type
_entity_poly.pdbx_seq_one_letter_code
_entity_poly.pdbx_strand_id
1 'polypeptide(L)'
;MQSISYSLLCRYFREAVLPADRQLCEQITRSGETDLKRCAVCGSTFAAGSNRAKYCPDCAAKIRRRQKAQSERNRRLRIKTTT
;
A
#
# COMPACT_ATOMS: atom_id res chain seq x y z
N MET A 1 12.90 13.92 -26.21
CA MET A 1 13.56 12.68 -25.74
C MET A 1 12.89 12.27 -24.44
N GLN A 2 12.48 11.01 -24.35
CA GLN A 2 11.43 10.52 -23.48
C GLN A 2 11.77 10.68 -21.98
N SER A 3 10.77 11.13 -21.23
CA SER A 3 10.78 11.27 -19.77
C SER A 3 11.15 9.95 -19.10
N ILE A 4 12.28 9.93 -18.39
CA ILE A 4 12.67 8.82 -17.53
C ILE A 4 11.76 8.85 -16.32
N SER A 5 10.61 8.19 -16.45
CA SER A 5 9.78 7.83 -15.31
C SER A 5 10.66 6.95 -14.41
N TYR A 6 11.04 7.42 -13.22
CA TYR A 6 11.73 6.65 -12.19
C TYR A 6 10.80 5.57 -11.59
N SER A 7 10.04 4.83 -12.40
CA SER A 7 9.37 3.62 -11.98
C SER A 7 10.40 2.49 -12.03
N LEU A 8 10.79 2.03 -10.85
CA LEU A 8 11.79 0.98 -10.59
C LEU A 8 11.39 -0.41 -11.14
N LEU A 9 10.63 -0.49 -12.23
CA LEU A 9 10.03 -1.72 -12.78
C LEU A 9 9.77 -1.61 -14.30
N CYS A 10 10.64 -0.95 -15.07
CA CYS A 10 10.58 -1.06 -16.54
C CYS A 10 10.69 -2.55 -16.95
N ARG A 11 9.92 -2.98 -17.95
CA ARG A 11 9.87 -4.38 -18.42
C ARG A 11 11.27 -4.94 -18.71
N TYR A 12 12.12 -4.16 -19.36
CA TYR A 12 13.53 -4.52 -19.61
C TYR A 12 14.30 -4.79 -18.31
N PHE A 13 14.15 -3.94 -17.29
CA PHE A 13 14.82 -4.12 -16.01
C PHE A 13 14.39 -5.43 -15.34
N ARG A 14 13.09 -5.74 -15.35
CA ARG A 14 12.55 -6.97 -14.74
C ARG A 14 12.93 -8.24 -15.51
N GLU A 15 13.01 -8.19 -16.84
CA GLU A 15 13.24 -9.38 -17.68
C GLU A 15 14.72 -9.62 -18.03
N ALA A 16 15.53 -8.57 -18.13
CA ALA A 16 16.94 -8.69 -18.52
C ALA A 16 17.90 -8.47 -17.36
N VAL A 17 17.61 -7.53 -16.46
CA VAL A 17 18.55 -7.14 -15.39
C VAL A 17 18.35 -7.98 -14.13
N LEU A 18 17.12 -8.15 -13.65
CA LEU A 18 16.86 -8.94 -12.44
C LEU A 18 17.24 -10.43 -12.56
N PRO A 19 17.04 -11.14 -13.69
CA PRO A 19 17.48 -12.53 -13.82
C PRO A 19 19.00 -12.67 -13.95
N ALA A 20 19.68 -11.64 -14.46
CA ALA A 20 21.14 -11.62 -14.59
C ALA A 20 21.84 -11.33 -13.25
N ASP A 21 21.19 -10.57 -12.35
CA ASP A 21 21.71 -10.20 -11.05
C ASP A 21 20.80 -10.68 -9.91
N ARG A 22 21.14 -11.86 -9.38
CA ARG A 22 20.44 -12.49 -8.27
C ARG A 22 20.50 -11.66 -6.98
N GLN A 23 21.61 -10.96 -6.73
CA GLN A 23 21.78 -10.16 -5.51
C GLN A 23 20.89 -8.90 -5.56
N LEU A 24 20.85 -8.23 -6.71
CA LEU A 24 19.96 -7.10 -6.94
C LEU A 24 18.48 -7.51 -6.83
N CYS A 25 18.12 -8.65 -7.41
CA CYS A 25 16.77 -9.22 -7.30
C CYS A 25 16.39 -9.50 -5.84
N GLU A 26 17.29 -10.10 -5.05
CA GLU A 26 17.07 -10.35 -3.62
C GLU A 26 16.94 -9.06 -2.81
N GLN A 27 17.75 -8.03 -3.07
CA GLN A 27 17.66 -6.75 -2.34
C GLN A 27 16.34 -6.02 -2.62
N ILE A 28 15.90 -6.01 -3.87
CA ILE A 28 14.63 -5.39 -4.28
C ILE A 28 13.45 -6.19 -3.73
N THR A 29 13.52 -7.51 -3.74
CA THR A 29 12.45 -8.37 -3.22
C THR A 29 12.39 -8.30 -1.69
N ARG A 30 13.53 -8.35 -1.00
CA ARG A 30 13.61 -8.27 0.48
C ARG A 30 13.13 -6.93 1.03
N SER A 31 13.32 -5.82 0.30
CA SER A 31 12.73 -4.53 0.67
C SER A 31 11.21 -4.45 0.44
N GLY A 32 10.65 -5.39 -0.33
CA GLY A 32 9.21 -5.57 -0.54
C GLY A 32 8.58 -6.68 0.31
N GLU A 33 9.38 -7.61 0.82
CA GLU A 33 8.92 -8.83 1.46
C GLU A 33 8.83 -8.66 2.98
N THR A 34 7.63 -8.33 3.43
CA THR A 34 7.12 -8.63 4.78
C THR A 34 7.93 -8.06 5.95
N ASP A 35 8.20 -6.76 5.94
CA ASP A 35 8.54 -6.07 7.19
C ASP A 35 7.39 -6.24 8.18
N LEU A 36 7.68 -6.90 9.30
CA LEU A 36 6.76 -6.95 10.44
C LEU A 36 6.59 -5.53 10.98
N LYS A 37 5.44 -4.94 10.71
CA LYS A 37 5.09 -3.59 11.17
C LYS A 37 4.28 -3.64 12.44
N ARG A 38 4.36 -2.58 13.25
CA ARG A 38 3.47 -2.39 14.39
C ARG A 38 2.24 -1.61 13.98
N CYS A 39 1.08 -2.09 14.38
CA CYS A 39 -0.18 -1.41 14.13
C CYS A 39 -0.25 -0.10 14.92
N ALA A 40 -0.55 1.02 14.26
CA ALA A 40 -0.67 2.32 14.92
C ALA A 40 -1.90 2.47 15.84
N VAL A 41 -2.77 1.45 15.92
CA VAL A 41 -3.99 1.48 16.75
C VAL A 41 -3.84 0.58 17.97
N CYS A 42 -3.47 -0.68 17.78
CA CYS A 42 -3.37 -1.66 18.86
C CYS A 42 -1.92 -2.03 19.22
N GLY A 43 -0.92 -1.55 18.48
CA GLY A 43 0.49 -1.84 18.72
C GLY A 43 0.96 -3.23 18.28
N SER A 44 0.04 -4.13 17.87
CA SER A 44 0.41 -5.50 17.49
C SER A 44 1.29 -5.54 16.25
N THR A 45 2.23 -6.48 16.22
CA THR A 45 3.05 -6.76 15.04
C THR A 45 2.23 -7.50 13.99
N PHE A 46 2.34 -7.12 12.73
CA PHE A 46 1.66 -7.75 11.61
C PHE A 46 2.55 -7.74 10.35
N ALA A 47 2.39 -8.75 9.50
CA ALA A 47 3.07 -8.78 8.20
C ALA A 47 2.46 -7.73 7.28
N ALA A 48 3.23 -6.71 6.91
CA ALA A 48 2.78 -5.68 5.98
C ALA A 48 2.98 -6.13 4.54
N GLY A 49 1.89 -6.28 3.78
CA GLY A 49 1.96 -6.54 2.33
C GLY A 49 2.41 -5.32 1.49
N SER A 50 2.62 -4.16 2.11
CA SER A 50 3.18 -2.98 1.44
C SER A 50 3.77 -1.98 2.43
N ASN A 51 4.66 -1.12 1.93
CA ASN A 51 5.23 -0.02 2.72
C ASN A 51 4.19 0.99 3.23
N ARG A 52 3.00 1.05 2.60
CA ARG A 52 1.90 1.94 3.01
C ARG A 52 1.01 1.37 4.11
N ALA A 53 1.15 0.10 4.48
CA ALA A 53 0.31 -0.51 5.49
C ALA A 53 0.64 0.04 6.90
N LYS A 54 -0.37 0.65 7.55
CA LYS A 54 -0.27 1.27 8.90
C LYS A 54 -1.01 0.48 9.99
N TYR A 55 -1.97 -0.35 9.60
CA TYR A 55 -2.89 -1.02 10.51
C TYR A 55 -2.86 -2.52 10.29
N CYS A 56 -2.96 -3.29 11.38
CA CYS A 56 -3.21 -4.73 11.28
C CYS A 56 -4.59 -4.98 10.62
N PRO A 57 -4.84 -6.19 10.10
CA PRO A 57 -6.08 -6.51 9.37
C PRO A 57 -7.36 -6.13 10.12
N ASP A 58 -7.42 -6.40 11.42
CA ASP A 58 -8.61 -6.10 12.24
C ASP A 58 -8.85 -4.60 12.40
N CYS A 59 -7.80 -3.84 12.71
CA CYS A 59 -7.88 -2.39 12.85
C CYS A 59 -8.16 -1.72 11.51
N ALA A 60 -7.56 -2.22 10.42
CA ALA A 60 -7.84 -1.76 9.07
C ALA A 60 -9.31 -1.95 8.70
N ALA A 61 -9.90 -3.11 9.00
CA ALA A 61 -11.31 -3.39 8.74
C ALA A 61 -12.24 -2.46 9.54
N LYS A 62 -11.93 -2.19 10.81
CA LYS A 62 -12.69 -1.25 11.66
C LYS A 62 -12.64 0.18 11.10
N ILE A 63 -11.45 0.66 10.75
CA ILE A 63 -11.26 2.02 10.19
C ILE A 63 -11.98 2.16 8.85
N ARG A 64 -11.83 1.18 7.95
CA ARG A 64 -12.47 1.20 6.63
C ARG A 64 -13.99 1.28 6.76
N ARG A 65 -14.59 0.52 7.68
CA ARG A 65 -16.03 0.58 7.96
C ARG A 65 -16.47 1.96 8.44
N ARG A 66 -15.73 2.57 9.38
CA ARG A 66 -16.01 3.92 9.89
C ARG A 66 -15.93 4.97 8.79
N GLN A 67 -14.87 4.95 7.98
CA GLN A 67 -14.70 5.88 6.85
C GLN A 67 -15.81 5.74 5.82
N LYS A 68 -16.21 4.50 5.47
CA LYS A 68 -17.33 4.25 4.56
C LYS A 68 -18.65 4.82 5.11
N ALA A 69 -18.94 4.57 6.38
CA ALA A 69 -20.13 5.11 7.03
C ALA A 69 -20.15 6.65 7.05
N GLN A 70 -19.02 7.28 7.35
CA GLN A 70 -18.88 8.74 7.33
C GLN A 70 -19.04 9.31 5.92
N SER A 71 -18.44 8.67 4.91
CA SER A 71 -18.58 9.06 3.51
C SER A 71 -20.05 9.03 3.06
N GLU A 72 -20.77 7.94 3.36
CA GLU A 72 -22.20 7.84 3.04
C GLU A 72 -23.05 8.89 3.78
N ARG A 73 -22.74 9.17 5.05
CA ARG A 73 -23.41 10.25 5.79
C ARG A 73 -23.20 11.60 5.11
N ASN A 74 -21.96 11.93 4.77
CA ASN A 74 -21.61 13.19 4.11
C ASN A 74 -22.26 13.31 2.72
N ARG A 75 -22.29 12.21 1.96
CA ARG A 75 -22.99 12.14 0.67
C ARG A 75 -24.47 12.45 0.81
N ARG A 76 -25.16 11.84 1.78
CA ARG A 76 -26.59 12.11 2.04
C ARG A 76 -26.83 13.56 2.45
N LEU A 77 -25.96 14.13 3.30
CA LEU A 77 -26.06 15.53 3.68
C LEU A 77 -25.88 16.45 2.47
N ARG A 78 -24.87 16.19 1.63
CA ARG A 78 -24.63 16.97 0.41
C ARG A 78 -25.83 16.95 -0.54
N ILE A 79 -26.46 15.79 -0.74
CA ILE A 79 -27.68 15.68 -1.55
C ILE A 79 -28.81 16.52 -0.94
N LYS A 80 -29.02 16.42 0.38
CA LYS A 80 -30.05 17.18 1.11
C LYS A 80 -29.84 18.69 1.07
N THR A 81 -28.59 19.17 1.02
CA THR A 81 -28.27 20.61 0.96
C THR A 81 -28.37 21.19 -0.45
N THR A 82 -28.43 20.35 -1.47
CA THR A 82 -28.49 20.77 -2.89
C THR A 82 -29.92 20.68 -3.46
N THR A 83 -30.85 20.06 -2.73
CA THR A 83 -32.30 20.07 -3.01
C THR A 83 -32.95 21.18 -2.20
#